data_AF-A0A962UIK4-F1
#
_entry.id   AF-A0A962UIK4-F1
#
_cell.length_a   1.000
_cell.length_b   1.000
_cell.length_c   1.000
_cell.angle_alpha   90.00
_cell.angle_beta   90.00
_cell.angle_gamma   90.00
#
_symmetry.space_group_name_H-M   'P 1'
#
loop_
_entity.id
_entity.type
_entity.pdbx_description
1 polymer ?
#
loop_
_entity_poly.entity_id
_entity_poly.type
_entity_poly.pdbx_seq_one_letter_code
_entity_poly.pdbx_strand_id
1 'polypeptide(L)'
;NATLALVLGLLGGIGLAFLFEHLDDTFRKPEDLEKLLGLPVLGMIPMLKQERGDERAIALVGHDDPRSAFAEAYRSVRTALQFSTASGVPRLLAVTSAMPSEGKTTTSLSLAIQFAQAGKRTLLIEADLRKPSLHKALRLDNQIGLTNYLAGGGEVHPTDITQPTFIANLFAILSGPLPPNPADL
;
A
#
# COMPACT_ATOMS: atom_id res chain seq x y z
N ASN A 1 36.98 38.08 -21.79
CA ASN A 1 37.09 36.67 -21.33
C ASN A 1 36.00 36.28 -20.32
N ALA A 2 35.57 37.16 -19.41
CA ALA A 2 34.52 36.85 -18.44
C ALA A 2 33.14 36.50 -19.06
N THR A 3 32.73 37.21 -20.11
CA THR A 3 31.45 36.95 -20.80
C THR A 3 31.42 35.57 -21.46
N LEU A 4 32.52 35.16 -22.09
CA LEU A 4 32.65 33.83 -22.70
C LEU A 4 32.62 32.71 -21.64
N ALA A 5 33.30 32.91 -20.51
CA ALA A 5 33.26 31.97 -19.40
C ALA A 5 31.86 31.83 -18.80
N LEU A 6 31.11 32.93 -18.70
CA LEU A 6 29.72 32.93 -18.23
C LEU A 6 28.80 32.15 -19.17
N VAL A 7 28.92 32.37 -20.49
CA VAL A 7 28.10 31.67 -21.49
C VAL A 7 28.42 30.17 -21.51
N LEU A 8 29.71 29.80 -21.49
CA LEU A 8 30.12 28.39 -21.45
C LEU A 8 29.70 27.70 -20.15
N GLY A 9 29.81 28.39 -19.01
CA GLY A 9 29.35 27.87 -17.73
C GLY A 9 27.84 27.65 -17.71
N LEU A 10 27.06 28.58 -18.27
CA LEU A 10 25.60 28.44 -18.34
C LEU A 10 25.19 27.27 -19.25
N LEU A 11 25.79 27.17 -20.44
CA LEU A 11 25.52 26.08 -21.38
C LEU A 11 25.94 24.72 -20.81
N GLY A 12 27.11 24.65 -20.17
CA GLY A 12 27.58 23.44 -19.49
C GLY A 12 26.68 23.03 -18.33
N GLY A 13 26.21 24.00 -17.53
CA GLY A 13 25.27 23.76 -16.44
C GLY A 13 23.92 23.25 -16.93
N ILE A 14 23.36 23.86 -17.98
CA ILE A 14 22.12 23.39 -18.63
C ILE A 14 22.32 21.97 -19.18
N GLY A 15 23.42 21.72 -19.89
CA GLY A 15 23.75 20.40 -20.43
C GLY A 15 23.87 19.32 -19.35
N LEU A 16 24.55 19.64 -18.24
CA LEU A 16 24.65 18.73 -17.08
C LEU A 16 23.30 18.49 -16.41
N ALA A 17 22.44 19.50 -16.29
CA ALA A 17 21.09 19.35 -15.76
C ALA A 17 20.26 18.38 -16.60
N PHE A 18 20.29 18.53 -17.94
CA PHE A 18 19.61 17.61 -18.86
C PHE A 18 20.20 16.20 -18.85
N LEU A 19 21.53 16.07 -18.69
CA LEU A 19 22.19 14.78 -18.56
C LEU A 19 21.76 14.06 -17.28
N PHE A 20 21.75 14.75 -16.14
CA PHE A 20 21.26 14.18 -14.89
C PHE A 20 19.78 13.85 -14.95
N GLU A 21 18.97 14.64 -15.65
CA GLU A 21 17.55 14.34 -15.87
C GLU A 21 17.34 13.12 -16.77
N HIS A 22 18.21 12.88 -17.76
CA HIS A 22 18.16 11.66 -18.59
C HIS A 22 18.67 10.39 -17.90
N LEU A 23 19.56 10.54 -16.91
CA LEU A 23 20.05 9.42 -16.09
C LEU A 23 19.12 9.11 -14.90
N ASP A 24 18.08 9.92 -14.68
CA ASP A 24 17.09 9.70 -13.64
C ASP A 24 15.98 8.76 -14.15
N ASP A 25 16.13 7.46 -13.87
CA ASP A 25 15.14 6.42 -14.20
C ASP A 25 13.88 6.44 -13.30
N THR A 26 13.64 7.54 -12.56
CA THR A 26 12.43 7.69 -11.76
C THR A 26 11.21 7.83 -12.69
N PHE A 27 10.25 6.92 -12.57
CA PHE A 27 8.96 7.04 -13.25
C PHE A 27 8.21 8.28 -12.73
N ARG A 28 8.23 9.36 -13.51
CA ARG A 28 7.56 10.63 -13.16
C ARG A 28 6.12 10.72 -13.69
N LYS A 29 5.74 9.82 -14.62
CA LYS A 29 4.47 9.86 -15.33
C LYS A 29 3.78 8.48 -15.35
N PRO A 30 2.51 8.38 -14.95
CA PRO A 30 1.74 7.14 -15.02
C PRO A 30 1.73 6.50 -16.42
N GLU A 31 1.73 7.33 -17.47
CA GLU A 31 1.65 6.87 -18.86
C GLU A 31 2.88 6.06 -19.28
N ASP A 32 4.04 6.34 -18.69
CA ASP A 32 5.28 5.61 -18.99
C ASP A 32 5.25 4.20 -18.36
N LEU A 33 4.64 4.07 -17.16
CA LEU A 33 4.39 2.78 -16.51
C LEU A 33 3.38 1.94 -17.31
N GLU A 34 2.30 2.54 -17.79
CA GLU A 34 1.31 1.82 -18.61
C GLU A 34 1.91 1.31 -19.91
N LYS A 35 2.72 2.11 -20.59
CA LYS A 35 3.41 1.71 -21.83
C LYS A 35 4.42 0.59 -21.60
N LEU A 36 5.16 0.65 -20.50
CA LEU A 36 6.20 -0.34 -20.20
C LEU A 36 5.61 -1.68 -19.75
N LEU A 37 4.62 -1.64 -18.85
CA LEU A 37 4.08 -2.84 -18.21
C LEU A 37 2.87 -3.41 -18.97
N GLY A 38 2.21 -2.62 -19.82
CA GLY A 38 0.96 -3.00 -20.47
C GLY A 38 -0.20 -3.16 -19.49
N LEU A 39 -0.09 -2.58 -18.30
CA LEU A 39 -1.07 -2.67 -17.22
C LEU A 39 -1.68 -1.30 -16.94
N PRO A 40 -2.98 -1.23 -16.62
CA PRO A 40 -3.61 0.04 -16.28
C PRO A 40 -3.12 0.55 -14.92
N VAL A 41 -2.89 1.85 -14.82
CA VAL A 41 -2.65 2.50 -13.54
C VAL A 41 -3.99 2.69 -12.82
N LEU A 42 -4.15 2.04 -11.67
CA LEU A 42 -5.40 2.09 -10.90
C LEU A 42 -5.60 3.43 -10.16
N GLY A 43 -4.52 4.18 -9.94
CA GLY A 43 -4.59 5.52 -9.36
C GLY A 43 -3.25 6.00 -8.81
N MET A 44 -3.20 7.27 -8.44
CA MET A 44 -2.05 7.92 -7.81
C MET A 44 -2.39 8.29 -6.38
N ILE A 45 -1.55 7.86 -5.43
CA ILE A 45 -1.74 8.15 -4.00
C ILE A 45 -0.81 9.31 -3.60
N PRO A 46 -1.33 10.40 -3.00
CA PRO A 46 -0.49 11.49 -2.55
C PRO A 46 0.41 11.06 -1.39
N MET A 47 1.66 11.50 -1.41
CA MET A 47 2.60 11.24 -0.31
C MET A 47 2.20 12.08 0.90
N LEU A 48 1.84 11.41 1.99
CA LEU A 48 1.59 12.07 3.26
C LEU A 48 2.88 12.15 4.07
N LYS A 49 3.21 13.35 4.56
CA LYS A 49 4.30 13.53 5.51
C LYS A 49 3.77 13.26 6.90
N GLN A 50 4.31 12.24 7.56
CA GLN A 50 4.05 11.97 8.96
C GLN A 50 4.92 12.91 9.80
N GLU A 51 4.30 13.72 10.66
CA GLU A 51 5.06 14.57 11.57
C GLU A 51 5.80 13.74 12.62
N ARG A 52 6.93 14.24 13.10
CA ARG A 52 7.71 13.57 14.14
C ARG A 52 6.85 13.43 15.41
N GLY A 53 6.63 12.18 15.83
CA GLY A 53 5.83 11.85 17.03
C GLY A 53 4.38 11.48 16.74
N ASP A 54 3.93 11.55 15.49
CA ASP A 54 2.65 10.96 15.11
C ASP A 54 2.83 9.44 14.98
N GLU A 55 2.26 8.67 15.90
CA GLU A 55 2.30 7.20 15.89
C GLU A 55 1.16 6.59 15.05
N ARG A 56 0.28 7.40 14.47
CA ARG A 56 -0.87 6.90 13.72
C ARG A 56 -0.43 6.25 12.42
N ALA A 57 -1.06 5.13 12.06
CA ALA A 57 -0.82 4.54 10.76
C ALA A 57 -1.38 5.47 9.65
N ILE A 58 -0.56 5.77 8.63
CA ILE A 58 -0.94 6.64 7.50
C ILE A 58 -2.27 6.19 6.86
N ALA A 59 -2.53 4.89 6.79
CA ALA A 59 -3.77 4.34 6.24
C ALA A 59 -5.04 4.80 6.97
N LEU A 60 -4.94 5.17 8.25
CA LEU A 60 -6.05 5.66 9.06
C LEU A 60 -6.35 7.14 8.81
N VAL A 61 -5.45 7.90 8.17
CA VAL A 61 -5.70 9.32 7.86
C VAL A 61 -6.96 9.48 7.00
N GLY A 62 -7.14 8.61 6.01
CA GLY A 62 -8.36 8.63 5.18
C GLY A 62 -9.62 8.13 5.90
N HIS A 63 -9.48 7.39 7.00
CA HIS A 63 -10.59 7.02 7.85
C HIS A 63 -11.04 8.19 8.73
N ASP A 64 -10.08 8.88 9.34
CA ASP A 64 -10.31 10.01 10.25
C ASP A 64 -10.79 11.27 9.50
N ASP A 65 -10.26 11.51 8.29
CA ASP A 65 -10.73 12.54 7.37
C ASP A 65 -11.17 11.94 6.01
N PRO A 66 -12.44 11.51 5.90
CA PRO A 66 -12.98 10.94 4.67
C PRO A 66 -13.04 11.89 3.46
N ARG A 67 -12.85 13.20 3.68
CA ARG A 67 -12.84 14.24 2.63
C ARG A 67 -11.42 14.63 2.19
N SER A 68 -10.40 14.05 2.81
CA SER A 68 -9.00 14.28 2.44
C SER A 68 -8.69 13.84 1.00
N ALA A 69 -7.71 14.48 0.38
CA ALA A 69 -7.20 14.06 -0.93
C ALA A 69 -6.70 12.60 -0.92
N PHE A 70 -6.19 12.13 0.22
CA PHE A 70 -5.79 10.74 0.41
C PHE A 70 -6.99 9.78 0.36
N ALA A 71 -8.10 10.11 1.05
CA ALA A 71 -9.33 9.33 0.97
C ALA A 71 -9.93 9.33 -0.45
N GLU A 72 -9.96 10.48 -1.14
CA GLU A 72 -10.41 10.58 -2.54
C GLU A 72 -9.56 9.74 -3.49
N ALA A 73 -8.24 9.70 -3.29
CA ALA A 73 -7.35 8.88 -4.09
C ALA A 73 -7.69 7.38 -3.97
N TYR A 74 -7.88 6.87 -2.74
CA TYR A 74 -8.27 5.46 -2.56
C TYR A 74 -9.70 5.16 -2.99
N ARG A 75 -10.64 6.12 -2.91
CA ARG A 75 -11.98 5.98 -3.48
C ARG A 75 -11.93 5.85 -5.01
N SER A 76 -11.02 6.58 -5.64
CA SER A 76 -10.74 6.48 -7.08
C SER A 76 -10.15 5.12 -7.43
N VAL A 77 -9.14 4.65 -6.69
CA VAL A 77 -8.55 3.31 -6.88
C VAL A 77 -9.60 2.20 -6.73
N ARG A 78 -10.45 2.27 -5.71
CA ARG A 78 -11.57 1.32 -5.52
C ARG A 78 -12.51 1.30 -6.72
N THR A 79 -12.81 2.46 -7.28
CA THR A 79 -13.66 2.60 -8.46
C THR A 79 -12.98 2.03 -9.70
N ALA A 80 -11.69 2.30 -9.91
CA ALA A 80 -10.91 1.70 -10.98
C ALA A 80 -10.87 0.17 -10.88
N LEU A 81 -10.67 -0.38 -9.68
CA LEU A 81 -10.74 -1.83 -9.42
C LEU A 81 -12.10 -2.43 -9.75
N GLN A 82 -13.19 -1.68 -9.55
CA GLN A 82 -14.53 -2.14 -9.93
C GLN A 82 -14.67 -2.31 -11.45
N PHE A 83 -13.96 -1.51 -12.24
CA PHE A 83 -13.98 -1.59 -13.70
C PHE A 83 -12.83 -2.41 -14.29
N SER A 84 -11.83 -2.78 -13.49
CA SER A 84 -10.67 -3.54 -13.96
C SER A 84 -10.98 -5.01 -14.25
N THR A 85 -12.13 -5.52 -13.84
CA THR A 85 -12.60 -6.85 -14.23
C THR A 85 -14.00 -6.81 -14.81
N ALA A 86 -14.30 -7.72 -15.74
CA ALA A 86 -15.62 -7.84 -16.36
C ALA A 86 -16.74 -8.15 -15.34
N SER A 87 -16.37 -8.67 -14.16
CA SER A 87 -17.30 -9.09 -13.10
C SER A 87 -17.37 -8.11 -11.93
N GLY A 88 -16.75 -6.93 -12.03
CA GLY A 88 -16.71 -5.94 -10.95
C GLY A 88 -15.45 -6.03 -10.09
N VAL A 89 -15.56 -5.68 -8.81
CA VAL A 89 -14.45 -5.80 -7.86
C VAL A 89 -14.15 -7.28 -7.56
N PRO A 90 -12.89 -7.74 -7.64
CA PRO A 90 -12.51 -9.09 -7.24
C PRO A 90 -12.90 -9.42 -5.78
N ARG A 91 -13.29 -10.66 -5.52
CA ARG A 91 -13.54 -11.13 -4.13
C ARG A 91 -12.25 -11.33 -3.32
N LEU A 92 -11.13 -11.55 -4.01
CA LEU A 92 -9.80 -11.72 -3.45
C LEU A 92 -8.85 -10.78 -4.17
N LEU A 93 -8.12 -9.97 -3.40
CA LEU A 93 -7.13 -9.03 -3.90
C LEU A 93 -5.83 -9.24 -3.12
N ALA A 94 -4.73 -9.46 -3.84
CA ALA A 94 -3.39 -9.44 -3.28
C ALA A 94 -2.72 -8.10 -3.62
N VAL A 95 -2.10 -7.47 -2.62
CA VAL A 95 -1.33 -6.23 -2.79
C VAL A 95 0.13 -6.56 -2.54
N THR A 96 0.97 -6.30 -3.54
CA THR A 96 2.42 -6.52 -3.48
C THR A 96 3.16 -5.35 -4.12
N SER A 97 4.48 -5.37 -4.05
CA SER A 97 5.34 -4.31 -4.57
C SER A 97 6.75 -4.87 -4.82
N ALA A 98 7.51 -4.21 -5.67
CA ALA A 98 8.84 -4.67 -6.09
C ALA A 98 9.88 -4.58 -4.96
N MET A 99 9.74 -3.59 -4.08
CA MET A 99 10.69 -3.27 -3.02
C MET A 99 10.02 -3.14 -1.64
N PRO A 100 10.78 -3.32 -0.54
CA PRO A 100 10.33 -2.92 0.79
C PRO A 100 9.96 -1.43 0.85
N SER A 101 9.03 -1.07 1.75
CA SER A 101 8.65 0.32 2.04
C SER A 101 7.93 1.10 0.92
N GLU A 102 7.40 0.45 -0.12
CA GLU A 102 6.58 1.08 -1.16
C GLU A 102 5.09 1.24 -0.79
N GLY A 103 4.74 1.10 0.50
CA GLY A 103 3.37 1.36 0.97
C GLY A 103 2.37 0.23 0.77
N LYS A 104 2.79 -1.03 0.59
CA LYS A 104 1.91 -2.22 0.52
C LYS A 104 0.89 -2.25 1.67
N THR A 105 1.35 -2.25 2.92
CA THR A 105 0.49 -2.29 4.11
C THR A 105 -0.49 -1.12 4.16
N THR A 106 0.00 0.09 3.84
CA THR A 106 -0.82 1.29 3.78
C THR A 106 -1.92 1.16 2.74
N THR A 107 -1.58 0.67 1.55
CA THR A 107 -2.49 0.46 0.43
C THR A 107 -3.54 -0.59 0.77
N SER A 108 -3.13 -1.75 1.29
CA SER A 108 -4.04 -2.83 1.69
C SER A 108 -5.04 -2.37 2.75
N LEU A 109 -4.57 -1.70 3.80
CA LEU A 109 -5.44 -1.21 4.87
C LEU A 109 -6.38 -0.10 4.37
N SER A 110 -5.88 0.87 3.61
CA SER A 110 -6.70 1.96 3.08
C SER A 110 -7.80 1.44 2.14
N LEU A 111 -7.46 0.50 1.24
CA LEU A 111 -8.45 -0.14 0.37
C LEU A 111 -9.48 -0.95 1.17
N ALA A 112 -9.03 -1.71 2.17
CA ALA A 112 -9.93 -2.49 3.01
C ALA A 112 -10.94 -1.60 3.75
N ILE A 113 -10.47 -0.45 4.27
CA ILE A 113 -11.33 0.58 4.88
C ILE A 113 -12.33 1.14 3.86
N GLN A 114 -11.88 1.46 2.64
CA GLN A 114 -12.77 1.96 1.59
C GLN A 114 -13.85 0.95 1.18
N PHE A 115 -13.55 -0.35 1.16
CA PHE A 115 -14.56 -1.38 0.92
C PHE A 115 -15.54 -1.51 2.09
N ALA A 116 -15.02 -1.51 3.32
CA ALA A 116 -15.83 -1.60 4.54
C ALA A 116 -16.81 -0.41 4.68
N GLN A 117 -16.33 0.81 4.42
CA GLN A 117 -17.13 2.04 4.41
C GLN A 117 -18.19 2.06 3.29
N ALA A 118 -17.96 1.33 2.19
CA ALA A 118 -18.98 1.09 1.15
C ALA A 118 -19.99 0.00 1.52
N GLY A 119 -19.99 -0.47 2.78
CA GLY A 119 -20.91 -1.48 3.29
C GLY A 119 -20.55 -2.92 2.90
N LYS A 120 -19.34 -3.17 2.38
CA LYS A 120 -18.88 -4.53 2.11
C LYS A 120 -18.34 -5.15 3.40
N ARG A 121 -18.64 -6.42 3.64
CA ARG A 121 -17.93 -7.20 4.66
C ARG A 121 -16.54 -7.52 4.12
N THR A 122 -15.52 -6.93 4.73
CA THR A 122 -14.15 -6.97 4.23
C THR A 122 -13.25 -7.66 5.26
N LEU A 123 -12.46 -8.61 4.78
CA LEU A 123 -11.43 -9.30 5.56
C LEU A 123 -10.06 -8.86 5.02
N LEU A 124 -9.22 -8.32 5.89
CA LEU A 124 -7.83 -7.99 5.60
C LEU A 124 -6.92 -9.05 6.21
N ILE A 125 -6.05 -9.66 5.41
CA ILE A 125 -5.13 -10.72 5.86
C ILE A 125 -3.70 -10.21 5.76
N GLU A 126 -2.96 -10.22 6.86
CA GLU A 126 -1.53 -9.91 6.88
C GLU A 126 -0.70 -11.16 6.54
N ALA A 127 -0.32 -11.26 5.26
CA ALA A 127 0.56 -12.32 4.76
C ALA A 127 2.05 -11.92 4.75
N ASP A 128 2.41 -10.74 5.28
CA ASP A 128 3.82 -10.37 5.49
C ASP A 128 4.31 -10.94 6.82
N LEU A 129 4.88 -12.15 6.73
CA LEU A 129 5.45 -12.87 7.87
C LEU A 129 6.91 -12.49 8.14
N ARG A 130 7.46 -11.47 7.47
CA ARG A 130 8.84 -10.99 7.69
C ARG A 130 8.86 -9.75 8.57
N LYS A 131 8.01 -8.77 8.28
CA LYS A 131 7.92 -7.50 9.01
C LYS A 131 6.45 -7.10 9.23
N PRO A 132 5.66 -7.91 9.97
CA PRO A 132 4.27 -7.60 10.24
C PRO A 132 4.13 -6.30 11.02
N SER A 133 3.15 -5.49 10.64
CA SER A 133 2.90 -4.15 11.17
C SER A 133 1.42 -3.82 11.31
N LEU A 134 0.52 -4.63 10.76
CA LEU A 134 -0.91 -4.36 10.73
C LEU A 134 -1.53 -4.35 12.13
N HIS A 135 -1.06 -5.23 13.02
CA HIS A 135 -1.51 -5.29 14.42
C HIS A 135 -1.31 -3.96 15.16
N LYS A 136 -0.22 -3.23 14.87
CA LYS A 136 0.04 -1.90 15.45
C LYS A 136 -0.94 -0.86 14.91
N ALA A 137 -1.16 -0.87 13.60
CA ALA A 137 -2.09 0.04 12.94
C ALA A 137 -3.54 -0.15 13.46
N LEU A 138 -3.97 -1.40 13.62
CA LEU A 138 -5.33 -1.75 14.05
C LEU A 138 -5.49 -1.82 15.58
N ARG A 139 -4.40 -1.69 16.35
CA ARG A 139 -4.36 -1.83 17.82
C ARG A 139 -4.93 -3.18 18.28
N LEU A 140 -4.52 -4.25 17.60
CA LEU A 140 -4.94 -5.62 17.87
C LEU A 140 -3.77 -6.45 18.43
N ASP A 141 -4.11 -7.51 19.13
CA ASP A 141 -3.13 -8.49 19.61
C ASP A 141 -2.71 -9.45 18.48
N ASN A 142 -1.42 -9.79 18.42
CA ASN A 142 -0.82 -10.61 17.35
C ASN A 142 -0.30 -11.97 17.86
N GLN A 143 -0.83 -12.48 18.98
CA GLN A 143 -0.42 -13.80 19.52
C GLN A 143 -0.99 -14.97 18.71
N ILE A 144 -2.10 -14.75 18.01
CA ILE A 144 -2.75 -15.75 17.17
C ILE A 144 -3.07 -15.12 15.80
N GLY A 145 -2.71 -15.82 14.72
CA GLY A 145 -2.95 -15.34 13.37
C GLY A 145 -2.69 -16.38 12.28
N LEU A 146 -2.31 -15.89 11.10
CA LEU A 146 -2.13 -16.69 9.90
C LEU A 146 -1.13 -17.83 10.09
N THR A 147 -0.02 -17.60 10.78
CA THR A 147 1.01 -18.63 11.02
C THR A 147 0.48 -19.79 11.86
N ASN A 148 -0.33 -19.50 12.89
CA ASN A 148 -0.99 -20.53 13.69
C ASN A 148 -1.94 -21.38 12.85
N TYR A 149 -2.68 -20.76 11.94
CA TYR A 149 -3.61 -21.46 11.06
C TYR A 149 -2.90 -22.37 10.06
N LEU A 150 -1.85 -21.86 9.40
CA LEU A 150 -1.08 -22.63 8.43
C LEU A 150 -0.32 -23.80 9.09
N ALA A 151 0.27 -23.57 10.26
CA ALA A 151 1.01 -24.61 10.99
C ALA A 151 0.09 -25.58 11.76
N GLY A 152 -1.15 -25.19 12.06
CA GLY A 152 -2.05 -25.88 13.00
C GLY A 152 -2.70 -27.16 12.49
N GLY A 153 -2.31 -27.67 11.31
CA GLY A 153 -2.73 -28.99 10.82
C GLY A 153 -4.25 -29.18 10.66
N GLY A 154 -5.02 -28.09 10.57
CA GLY A 154 -6.49 -28.11 10.48
C GLY A 154 -7.25 -28.05 11.81
N GLU A 155 -6.57 -27.96 12.96
CA GLU A 155 -7.21 -27.83 14.27
C GLU A 155 -7.71 -26.40 14.54
N VAL A 156 -7.07 -25.40 13.93
CA VAL A 156 -7.42 -23.98 14.05
C VAL A 156 -8.38 -23.61 12.92
N HIS A 157 -9.57 -23.09 13.23
CA HIS A 157 -10.52 -22.63 12.22
C HIS A 157 -10.26 -21.16 11.84
N PRO A 158 -10.52 -20.70 10.60
CA PRO A 158 -10.31 -19.30 10.22
C PRO A 158 -11.05 -18.30 11.10
N THR A 159 -12.19 -18.67 11.68
CA THR A 159 -12.95 -17.82 12.62
C THR A 159 -12.21 -17.58 13.93
N ASP A 160 -11.35 -18.50 14.35
CA ASP A 160 -10.65 -18.43 15.64
C ASP A 160 -9.51 -17.40 15.58
N ILE A 161 -9.01 -17.13 14.38
CA ILE A 161 -7.93 -16.19 14.10
C ILE A 161 -8.42 -14.87 13.48
N THR A 162 -9.73 -14.75 13.25
CA THR A 162 -10.35 -13.54 12.70
C THR A 162 -10.75 -12.61 13.83
N GLN A 163 -10.22 -11.39 13.81
CA GLN A 163 -10.50 -10.35 14.81
C GLN A 163 -11.35 -9.23 14.20
N PRO A 164 -12.40 -8.74 14.88
CA PRO A 164 -13.06 -7.51 14.48
C PRO A 164 -12.13 -6.31 14.68
N THR A 165 -12.20 -5.33 13.81
CA THR A 165 -11.49 -4.05 13.98
C THR A 165 -12.42 -2.99 14.59
N PHE A 166 -11.87 -1.84 14.98
CA PHE A 166 -12.67 -0.68 15.38
C PHE A 166 -13.42 -0.02 14.19
N ILE A 167 -13.19 -0.49 12.95
CA ILE A 167 -13.85 -0.01 11.74
C ILE A 167 -14.98 -0.97 11.38
N ALA A 168 -16.21 -0.46 11.32
CA ALA A 168 -17.39 -1.26 11.00
C ALA A 168 -17.23 -2.00 9.66
N ASN A 169 -17.68 -3.26 9.61
CA ASN A 169 -17.55 -4.19 8.48
C ASN A 169 -16.13 -4.62 8.09
N LEU A 170 -15.09 -4.18 8.81
CA LEU A 170 -13.71 -4.60 8.59
C LEU A 170 -13.25 -5.59 9.66
N PHE A 171 -12.76 -6.73 9.20
CA PHE A 171 -12.17 -7.80 10.00
C PHE A 171 -10.71 -7.99 9.59
N ALA A 172 -9.89 -8.50 10.50
CA ALA A 172 -8.48 -8.76 10.24
C ALA A 172 -8.06 -10.18 10.65
N ILE A 173 -7.21 -10.80 9.85
CA ILE A 173 -6.33 -11.89 10.25
C ILE A 173 -4.91 -11.33 10.24
N LEU A 174 -4.27 -11.29 11.40
CA LEU A 174 -2.90 -10.79 11.53
C LEU A 174 -1.89 -11.90 11.25
N SER A 175 -0.59 -11.59 11.23
CA SER A 175 0.44 -12.60 10.95
C SER A 175 0.43 -13.76 11.96
N GLY A 176 0.14 -13.47 13.24
CA GLY A 176 0.48 -14.35 14.35
C GLY A 176 1.98 -14.28 14.68
N PRO A 177 2.48 -15.18 15.54
CA PRO A 177 3.88 -15.29 15.89
C PRO A 177 4.75 -15.50 14.65
N LEU A 178 5.91 -14.85 14.61
CA LEU A 178 6.85 -14.98 13.50
C LEU A 178 7.37 -16.42 13.43
N PRO A 179 7.21 -17.12 12.30
CA PRO A 179 7.74 -18.46 12.14
C PRO A 179 9.27 -18.41 11.97
N PRO A 180 9.98 -19.50 12.32
CA PRO A 180 11.42 -19.59 12.07
C PRO A 180 11.75 -19.52 10.57
N ASN A 181 10.90 -20.08 9.71
CA ASN A 181 11.00 -19.92 8.25
C ASN A 181 9.62 -19.59 7.63
N PRO A 182 9.38 -18.33 7.22
CA PRO A 182 8.13 -17.92 6.59
C PRO A 182 7.75 -18.61 5.28
N ALA A 183 8.72 -19.08 4.50
CA ALA A 183 8.46 -19.60 3.15
C ALA A 183 7.98 -21.06 3.13
N ASP A 184 8.15 -21.77 4.25
CA ASP A 184 7.91 -23.22 4.35
C ASP A 184 6.58 -23.56 5.06
N LEU A 185 5.75 -22.55 5.33
CA LEU A 185 4.44 -22.69 5.97
C LEU A 185 3.32 -23.01 4.97
#